data_AF-I2Q1N1-F1
#
_entry.id   AF-I2Q1N1-F1
#
_cell.length_a   1.000
_cell.length_b   1.000
_cell.length_c   1.000
_cell.angle_alpha   90.00
_cell.angle_beta   90.00
_cell.angle_gamma   90.00
#
_symmetry.space_group_name_H-M   'P 1'
#
loop_
_entity.id
_entity.type
_entity.pdbx_description
1 polymer ?
#
loop_
_entity_poly.entity_id
_entity_poly.type
_entity_poly.pdbx_seq_one_letter_code
_entity_poly.pdbx_strand_id
1 'polypeptide(L)'
;MTSLTAALSGHYPVLAASNGQEALRLARRHASCRLAYCELGGNAAATVTLANRLVKARPGLVVIALVRPPCPAGIRQAVAEGLLQGVCLLPLSPEALRAKTRAILASRAADRDKGQRAGGILTREEVDFLLGRPDPDKDTGCHRRQ
;
A
#
# COMPACT_ATOMS: atom_id res chain seq x y z
N MET A 1 13.98 -19.67 0.29
CA MET A 1 13.62 -18.25 0.50
C MET A 1 14.75 -17.24 0.19
N THR A 2 16.02 -17.64 0.11
CA THR A 2 17.17 -16.75 -0.14
C THR A 2 17.07 -15.91 -1.43
N SER A 3 16.48 -16.45 -2.50
CA SER A 3 16.34 -15.74 -3.78
C SER A 3 15.41 -14.51 -3.72
N LEU A 4 14.29 -14.57 -2.97
CA LEU A 4 13.33 -13.46 -2.87
C LEU A 4 13.88 -12.32 -2.01
N THR A 5 14.50 -12.66 -0.88
CA THR A 5 15.14 -11.68 0.00
C THR A 5 16.27 -10.96 -0.74
N ALA A 6 17.13 -11.69 -1.46
CA ALA A 6 18.21 -11.13 -2.26
C ALA A 6 17.70 -10.24 -3.41
N ALA A 7 16.57 -10.61 -4.04
CA ALA A 7 15.96 -9.78 -5.08
C ALA A 7 15.53 -8.40 -4.56
N LEU A 8 15.13 -8.29 -3.28
CA LEU A 8 14.57 -7.06 -2.71
C LEU A 8 15.56 -6.26 -1.84
N SER A 9 16.56 -6.91 -1.22
CA SER A 9 17.46 -6.29 -0.24
C SER A 9 18.31 -5.13 -0.79
N GLY A 10 18.54 -5.08 -2.11
CA GLY A 10 19.24 -3.96 -2.76
C GLY A 10 18.40 -2.69 -2.94
N HIS A 11 17.08 -2.77 -2.71
CA HIS A 11 16.15 -1.65 -2.93
C HIS A 11 15.29 -1.32 -1.71
N TYR A 12 15.08 -2.29 -0.82
CA TYR A 12 14.22 -2.15 0.35
C TYR A 12 14.86 -2.82 1.57
N PRO A 13 14.62 -2.32 2.80
CA PRO A 13 14.94 -3.05 4.01
C PRO A 13 14.01 -4.27 4.11
N VAL A 14 14.59 -5.48 4.04
CA VAL A 14 13.84 -6.74 4.07
C VAL A 14 14.10 -7.47 5.37
N LEU A 15 13.02 -7.95 5.99
CA LEU A 15 13.08 -8.88 7.11
C LEU A 15 12.63 -10.25 6.62
N ALA A 16 13.45 -11.28 6.84
CA ALA A 16 13.07 -12.65 6.58
C ALA A 16 12.46 -13.28 7.84
N ALA A 17 11.37 -14.01 7.65
CA ALA A 17 10.75 -14.82 8.70
C ALA A 17 10.77 -16.28 8.25
N SER A 18 11.23 -17.16 9.13
CA SER A 18 11.26 -18.61 8.88
C SER A 18 9.89 -19.27 9.04
N ASN A 19 9.00 -18.66 9.82
CA ASN A 19 7.67 -19.19 10.11
C ASN A 19 6.67 -18.07 10.49
N GLY A 20 5.40 -18.45 10.63
CA GLY A 20 4.31 -17.50 10.94
C GLY A 20 4.40 -16.84 12.32
N GLN A 21 4.95 -17.52 13.34
CA GLN A 21 5.14 -16.91 14.67
C GLN A 21 6.22 -15.83 14.63
N GLU A 22 7.33 -16.12 13.95
CA GLU A 22 8.39 -15.15 13.73
C GLU A 22 7.91 -13.96 12.90
N ALA A 23 7.14 -14.20 11.83
CA ALA A 23 6.52 -13.13 11.05
C ALA A 23 5.65 -12.21 11.91
N LEU A 24 4.85 -12.78 12.82
CA LEU A 24 4.02 -12.00 13.73
C LEU A 24 4.85 -11.20 14.74
N ARG A 25 5.93 -11.78 15.27
CA ARG A 25 6.87 -11.11 16.17
C ARG A 25 7.53 -9.92 15.47
N LEU A 26 7.98 -10.11 14.22
CA LEU A 26 8.60 -9.06 13.41
C LEU A 26 7.60 -7.95 13.05
N ALA A 27 6.38 -8.30 12.65
CA ALA A 27 5.33 -7.33 12.33
C ALA A 27 4.97 -6.42 13.52
N ARG A 28 5.01 -6.96 14.76
CA ARG A 28 4.78 -6.19 15.98
C ARG A 28 5.95 -5.28 16.34
N ARG A 29 7.19 -5.75 16.15
CA ARG A 29 8.40 -5.01 16.52
C ARG A 29 8.74 -3.90 15.50
N HIS A 30 8.44 -4.11 14.23
CA HIS A 30 8.85 -3.22 13.15
C HIS A 30 7.63 -2.50 12.55
N ALA A 31 7.27 -1.38 13.16
CA ALA A 31 6.15 -0.54 12.72
C ALA A 31 6.33 0.01 11.28
N SER A 32 7.56 0.06 10.77
CA SER A 32 7.89 0.49 9.41
C SER A 32 7.58 -0.55 8.33
N CYS A 33 7.26 -1.80 8.70
CA CYS A 33 6.87 -2.81 7.73
C CYS A 33 5.49 -2.50 7.14
N ARG A 34 5.44 -2.30 5.81
CA ARG A 34 4.22 -1.95 5.05
C ARG A 34 3.72 -3.06 4.14
N LEU A 35 4.60 -4.02 3.81
CA LEU A 35 4.32 -5.12 2.92
C LEU A 35 4.92 -6.41 3.48
N ALA A 36 4.16 -7.50 3.40
CA ALA A 36 4.58 -8.85 3.75
C ALA A 36 4.25 -9.79 2.59
N TYR A 37 5.23 -10.61 2.21
CA TYR A 37 5.04 -11.73 1.30
C TYR A 37 4.95 -13.02 2.13
N CYS A 38 3.91 -13.81 1.91
CA CYS A 38 3.69 -15.07 2.62
C CYS A 38 3.64 -16.22 1.63
N GLU A 39 4.61 -17.14 1.68
CA GLU A 39 4.56 -18.36 0.88
C GLU A 39 3.48 -19.30 1.38
N LEU A 40 2.66 -19.78 0.44
CA LEU A 40 1.64 -20.76 0.75
C LEU A 40 2.29 -22.11 1.04
N GLY A 41 2.09 -22.61 2.25
CA GLY A 41 2.32 -24.02 2.56
C GLY A 41 1.17 -24.90 2.03
N GLY A 42 1.21 -26.19 2.33
CA GLY A 42 0.16 -27.15 1.94
C GLY A 42 -1.24 -26.88 2.51
N ASN A 43 -1.42 -25.85 3.35
CA ASN A 43 -2.70 -25.48 3.96
C ASN A 43 -3.04 -24.00 3.66
N ALA A 44 -4.00 -23.79 2.77
CA ALA A 44 -4.49 -22.46 2.39
C ALA A 44 -5.16 -21.73 3.57
N ALA A 45 -5.98 -22.42 4.37
CA ALA A 45 -6.70 -21.83 5.50
C ALA A 45 -5.74 -21.31 6.58
N ALA A 46 -4.64 -22.03 6.83
CA ALA A 46 -3.60 -21.58 7.74
C ALA A 46 -2.93 -20.28 7.26
N THR A 47 -2.73 -20.13 5.95
CA THR A 47 -2.13 -18.93 5.36
C THR A 47 -3.07 -17.72 5.46
N VAL A 48 -4.37 -17.91 5.19
CA VAL A 48 -5.38 -16.86 5.37
C VAL A 48 -5.49 -16.45 6.84
N THR A 49 -5.45 -17.42 7.76
CA THR A 49 -5.45 -17.14 9.20
C THR A 49 -4.21 -16.34 9.62
N LEU A 50 -3.03 -16.69 9.09
CA LEU A 50 -1.80 -15.94 9.34
C LEU A 50 -1.89 -14.50 8.81
N ALA A 51 -2.38 -14.32 7.58
CA ALA A 51 -2.56 -12.99 6.99
C ALA A 51 -3.48 -12.11 7.86
N ASN A 52 -4.62 -12.65 8.30
CA ASN A 52 -5.53 -11.95 9.21
C ASN A 52 -4.85 -11.57 10.53
N ARG A 53 -4.04 -12.46 11.11
CA ARG A 53 -3.29 -12.16 12.34
C ARG A 53 -2.24 -11.07 12.13
N LEU A 54 -1.57 -11.05 10.98
CA LEU A 54 -0.58 -10.04 10.62
C LEU A 54 -1.24 -8.66 10.45
N VAL A 55 -2.37 -8.58 9.74
CA VAL A 55 -3.13 -7.33 9.57
C VAL A 55 -3.68 -6.84 10.90
N LYS A 56 -4.19 -7.72 11.77
CA LYS A 56 -4.63 -7.36 13.13
C LYS A 56 -3.48 -6.84 13.98
N ALA A 57 -2.30 -7.47 13.91
CA ALA A 57 -1.12 -7.02 14.64
C ALA A 57 -0.55 -5.71 14.09
N ARG A 58 -0.73 -5.45 12.78
CA ARG A 58 -0.29 -4.22 12.13
C ARG A 58 -1.33 -3.71 11.14
N PRO A 59 -2.28 -2.87 11.61
CA PRO A 59 -3.23 -2.20 10.72
C PRO A 59 -2.50 -1.41 9.64
N GLY A 60 -2.85 -1.66 8.37
CA GLY A 60 -2.20 -1.05 7.21
C GLY A 60 -1.05 -1.85 6.59
N LEU A 61 -0.67 -2.99 7.17
CA LEU A 61 0.22 -3.96 6.52
C LEU A 61 -0.51 -4.61 5.33
N VAL A 62 0.12 -4.60 4.16
CA VAL A 62 -0.35 -5.33 2.98
C VAL A 62 0.23 -6.74 3.01
N VAL A 63 -0.61 -7.76 2.90
CA VAL A 63 -0.18 -9.16 2.85
C VAL A 63 -0.47 -9.73 1.47
N ILE A 64 0.59 -10.19 0.79
CA ILE A 64 0.52 -10.81 -0.53
C ILE A 64 0.90 -12.27 -0.41
N ALA A 65 0.03 -13.16 -0.88
CA ALA A 65 0.33 -14.60 -0.89
C ALA A 65 1.22 -14.95 -2.10
N LEU A 66 2.28 -15.73 -1.87
CA LEU A 66 3.10 -16.35 -2.91
C LEU A 66 2.62 -17.78 -3.13
N VAL A 67 2.19 -18.11 -4.34
CA VAL A 67 1.51 -19.37 -4.64
C VAL A 67 2.16 -20.04 -5.85
N ARG A 68 2.43 -21.34 -5.76
CA ARG A 68 2.81 -22.14 -6.94
C ARG A 68 1.53 -22.63 -7.64
N PRO A 69 1.44 -22.55 -8.97
CA PRO A 69 0.33 -23.12 -9.71
C PRO A 69 0.17 -24.63 -9.43
N PRO A 70 -1.07 -25.14 -9.37
CA PRO A 70 -2.34 -24.41 -9.47
C PRO A 70 -2.69 -23.64 -8.18
N CYS A 71 -3.28 -22.45 -8.32
CA CYS A 71 -3.69 -21.64 -7.17
C CYS A 71 -4.89 -22.30 -6.43
N PRO A 72 -4.78 -22.60 -5.13
CA PRO A 72 -5.88 -23.22 -4.38
C PRO A 72 -7.13 -22.34 -4.36
N ALA A 73 -8.31 -22.97 -4.47
CA ALA A 73 -9.59 -22.26 -4.50
C ALA A 73 -9.80 -21.34 -3.28
N GLY A 74 -9.40 -21.80 -2.08
CA GLY A 74 -9.51 -21.01 -0.85
C GLY A 74 -8.69 -19.72 -0.87
N ILE A 75 -7.61 -19.64 -1.65
CA ILE A 75 -6.83 -18.40 -1.80
C ILE A 75 -7.50 -17.43 -2.77
N ARG A 76 -8.04 -17.94 -3.88
CA ARG A 76 -8.84 -17.11 -4.79
C ARG A 76 -10.03 -16.50 -4.08
N GLN A 77 -10.72 -17.31 -3.28
CA GLN A 77 -11.83 -16.85 -2.45
C GLN A 77 -11.39 -15.81 -1.42
N ALA A 78 -10.30 -16.06 -0.68
CA ALA A 78 -9.79 -15.10 0.30
C ALA A 78 -9.37 -13.75 -0.32
N VAL A 79 -8.90 -13.73 -1.57
CA VAL A 79 -8.65 -12.48 -2.31
C VAL A 79 -9.96 -11.79 -2.68
N ALA A 80 -10.94 -12.53 -3.19
CA ALA A 80 -12.26 -11.99 -3.54
C ALA A 80 -12.99 -11.41 -2.33
N GLU A 81 -12.82 -12.01 -1.15
CA GLU A 81 -13.37 -11.56 0.13
C GLU A 81 -12.54 -10.45 0.79
N GLY A 82 -11.43 -10.02 0.18
CA GLY A 82 -10.56 -8.96 0.70
C GLY A 82 -9.72 -9.34 1.93
N LEU A 83 -9.73 -10.61 2.33
CA LEU A 83 -8.90 -11.13 3.43
C LEU A 83 -7.42 -11.16 3.06
N LEU A 84 -7.10 -11.37 1.78
CA LEU A 84 -5.78 -11.21 1.20
C LEU A 84 -5.79 -10.05 0.21
N GLN A 85 -4.78 -9.19 0.28
CA GLN A 85 -4.69 -8.03 -0.61
C GLN A 85 -4.21 -8.41 -2.02
N GLY A 86 -3.70 -9.62 -2.22
CA GLY A 86 -3.36 -10.13 -3.54
C GLY A 86 -2.55 -11.41 -3.52
N VAL A 87 -2.27 -11.90 -4.73
CA VAL A 87 -1.51 -13.13 -4.98
C VAL A 87 -0.42 -12.87 -6.00
N CYS A 88 0.74 -13.48 -5.79
CA CYS A 88 1.83 -13.58 -6.75
C CYS A 88 2.12 -15.04 -7.03
N LEU A 89 2.12 -15.40 -8.32
CA LEU A 89 2.42 -16.75 -8.76
C LEU A 89 3.94 -16.97 -8.82
N LEU A 90 4.39 -18.15 -8.39
CA LEU A 90 5.76 -18.62 -8.49
C LEU A 90 5.89 -19.62 -9.66
N PRO A 91 7.03 -19.68 -10.37
CA PRO A 91 8.23 -18.87 -10.15
C PRO A 91 8.04 -17.42 -10.61
N LEU A 92 8.66 -16.49 -9.88
CA LEU A 92 8.61 -15.06 -10.19
C LEU A 92 10.03 -14.57 -10.46
N SER A 93 10.22 -13.81 -11.54
CA SER A 93 11.52 -13.18 -11.78
C SER A 93 11.81 -12.11 -10.73
N PRO A 94 13.08 -11.87 -10.37
CA PRO A 94 13.46 -10.78 -9.46
C PRO A 94 12.92 -9.42 -9.90
N GLU A 95 12.93 -9.15 -11.21
CA GLU A 95 12.43 -7.91 -11.79
C GLU A 95 10.92 -7.76 -11.62
N ALA A 96 10.15 -8.84 -11.89
CA ALA A 96 8.71 -8.84 -11.69
C ALA A 96 8.35 -8.65 -10.21
N LEU A 97 9.11 -9.26 -9.29
CA LEU A 97 8.94 -9.05 -7.85
C LEU A 97 9.14 -7.59 -7.46
N ARG A 98 10.22 -6.97 -7.96
CA ARG A 98 10.54 -5.56 -7.70
C ARG A 98 9.47 -4.63 -8.26
N ALA A 99 9.06 -4.84 -9.51
CA ALA A 99 8.02 -4.04 -10.16
C ALA A 99 6.70 -4.11 -9.36
N LYS A 100 6.28 -5.31 -8.94
CA LYS A 100 5.08 -5.49 -8.10
C LYS A 100 5.24 -4.84 -6.73
N THR A 101 6.37 -5.01 -6.07
CA THR A 101 6.67 -4.39 -4.76
C THR A 101 6.54 -2.87 -4.86
N ARG A 102 7.16 -2.28 -5.89
CA ARG A 102 7.10 -0.84 -6.14
C ARG A 102 5.67 -0.36 -6.37
N ALA A 103 4.91 -1.04 -7.22
CA ALA A 103 3.54 -0.67 -7.52
C ALA A 103 2.64 -0.69 -6.26
N ILE A 104 2.77 -1.71 -5.42
CA ILE A 104 1.99 -1.84 -4.17
C ILE A 104 2.36 -0.74 -3.16
N LEU A 105 3.65 -0.43 -3.03
CA LEU A 105 4.08 0.61 -2.10
C LEU A 105 3.71 2.02 -2.60
N ALA A 106 3.75 2.25 -3.91
CA ALA A 106 3.38 3.54 -4.52
C ALA A 106 1.89 3.83 -4.39
N SER A 107 1.02 2.85 -4.64
CA SER A 107 -0.44 3.04 -4.50
C SER A 107 -0.84 3.42 -3.07
N ARG A 108 -0.18 2.83 -2.06
CA ARG A 108 -0.37 3.15 -0.64
C ARG A 108 0.18 4.52 -0.25
N ALA A 109 1.24 4.99 -0.90
CA ALA A 109 1.73 6.35 -0.68
C ALA A 109 0.70 7.37 -1.15
N ALA A 110 0.12 7.16 -2.34
CA ALA A 110 -0.94 8.01 -2.89
C ALA A 110 -2.22 8.01 -2.04
N ASP A 111 -2.58 6.87 -1.45
CA ASP A 111 -3.77 6.76 -0.59
C ASP A 111 -3.60 7.50 0.75
N ARG A 112 -2.37 7.55 1.27
CA ARG A 112 -2.04 8.34 2.47
C ARG A 112 -2.10 9.84 2.20
N ASP A 113 -1.69 10.25 1.01
CA ASP A 113 -1.70 11.65 0.57
C ASP A 113 -3.14 12.17 0.40
N LYS A 114 -4.08 11.30 0.00
CA LYS A 114 -5.51 11.63 0.00
C LYS A 114 -6.08 11.90 1.40
N GLY A 115 -5.54 11.28 2.45
CA GLY A 115 -5.90 11.57 3.83
C GLY A 115 -5.26 12.85 4.40
N GLN A 116 -4.22 13.38 3.73
CA GLN A 116 -3.56 14.64 4.06
C GLN A 116 -3.98 15.82 3.18
N ARG A 117 -4.87 15.59 2.21
CA ARG A 117 -5.76 16.66 1.76
C ARG A 117 -6.72 16.93 2.91
N ALA A 118 -6.25 17.74 3.87
CA ALA A 118 -7.14 18.59 4.63
C ALA A 118 -8.13 19.14 3.61
N GLY A 119 -9.42 18.83 3.79
CA GLY A 119 -10.47 19.59 3.14
C GLY A 119 -10.33 21.01 3.64
N GLY A 120 -9.43 21.77 3.02
CA GLY A 120 -9.37 23.20 3.18
C GLY A 120 -10.72 23.68 2.70
N ILE A 121 -11.52 24.18 3.63
CA ILE A 121 -12.69 24.98 3.28
C ILE A 121 -12.10 26.14 2.49
N LEU A 122 -12.28 26.10 1.17
CA LEU A 122 -11.84 27.19 0.31
C LEU A 122 -12.50 28.46 0.81
N THR A 123 -11.71 29.50 1.02
CA THR A 123 -12.28 30.80 1.38
C THR A 123 -13.05 31.35 0.18
N ARG A 124 -13.91 32.35 0.42
CA ARG A 124 -14.75 32.93 -0.63
C ARG A 124 -13.89 33.48 -1.78
N GLU A 125 -12.75 34.06 -1.42
CA GLU A 125 -11.76 34.65 -2.31
C GLU A 125 -11.09 33.60 -3.20
N GLU A 126 -10.75 32.43 -2.65
CA GLU A 126 -10.17 31.31 -3.41
C GLU A 126 -11.19 30.71 -4.39
N VAL A 127 -12.47 30.64 -3.99
CA VAL A 127 -13.56 30.21 -4.87
C VAL A 127 -13.77 31.20 -6.02
N ASP A 128 -13.79 32.50 -5.74
CA ASP A 128 -13.98 33.53 -6.77
C ASP A 128 -12.79 33.58 -7.74
N PHE A 129 -11.56 33.39 -7.26
CA PHE A 129 -10.37 33.24 -8.10
C PHE A 129 -10.46 32.03 -9.05
N LEU A 130 -10.85 30.86 -8.55
CA LEU A 130 -11.01 29.65 -9.38
C LEU A 130 -12.13 29.77 -10.41
N LEU A 131 -13.17 30.54 -10.10
CA LEU A 131 -14.29 30.81 -11.01
C LEU A 131 -14.01 31.98 -11.98
N GLY A 132 -12.81 32.56 -11.95
CA GLY A 132 -12.42 33.66 -12.83
C GLY A 132 -13.22 34.95 -12.57
N ARG A 133 -13.76 35.12 -11.35
CA ARG A 133 -14.49 36.33 -10.97
C ARG A 133 -13.51 37.40 -10.51
N PRO A 134 -13.66 38.65 -10.95
CA PRO A 134 -12.80 39.73 -10.51
C PRO A 134 -13.03 40.00 -9.02
N ASP A 135 -11.92 40.17 -8.32
CA ASP A 135 -11.84 40.52 -6.89
C ASP A 135 -12.53 41.88 -6.66
N PRO A 136 -13.59 41.99 -5.83
CA PRO A 136 -14.35 43.23 -5.68
C PRO A 136 -13.53 44.37 -5.05
N ASP A 137 -12.40 44.07 -4.40
CA ASP A 137 -11.54 45.06 -3.77
C ASP A 137 -10.48 45.67 -4.72
N LYS A 138 -10.48 45.29 -6.01
CA LYS A 138 -9.60 45.89 -7.03
C LYS A 138 -10.23 47.00 -7.88
N ASP A 139 -11.43 47.47 -7.51
CA ASP A 139 -11.97 48.73 -8.03
C ASP A 139 -11.66 49.90 -7.08
N THR A 140 -10.37 50.19 -6.91
CA THR A 140 -9.92 51.51 -6.45
C THR A 140 -9.02 52.16 -7.49
N GLY A 141 -9.66 53.02 -8.29
CA GLY A 141 -9.11 54.34 -8.63
C GLY A 141 -7.91 54.37 -9.57
N CYS A 142 -8.18 54.28 -10.87
CA CYS A 142 -7.34 54.91 -11.88
C CYS A 142 -8.18 55.81 -12.80
N HIS A 143 -8.58 56.98 -12.28
CA HIS A 143 -8.77 58.13 -13.16
C HIS A 143 -7.75 59.23 -12.83
N ARG A 144 -6.94 59.42 -13.87
CA ARG A 144 -5.74 60.22 -14.02
C ARG A 144 -6.12 61.70 -14.15
N ARG A 145 -5.31 62.54 -13.51
CA ARG A 145 -5.31 64.01 -13.58
C ARG A 145 -5.59 64.56 -15.00
N GLN A 146 -6.39 65.62 -15.07
CA GLN A 146 -6.00 66.91 -15.65
C GLN A 146 -6.69 68.02 -14.86
#